data_AF-A0A2G4F342-F1
#
_entry.id   AF-A0A2G4F342-F1
#
_cell.length_a   1.000
_cell.length_b   1.000
_cell.length_c   1.000
_cell.angle_alpha   90.00
_cell.angle_beta   90.00
_cell.angle_gamma   90.00
#
_symmetry.space_group_name_H-M   'P 1'
#
loop_
_entity.id
_entity.type
_entity.pdbx_description
1 polymer ?
#
loop_
_entity_poly.entity_id
_entity_poly.type
_entity_poly.pdbx_seq_one_letter_code
_entity_poly.pdbx_strand_id
1 'polypeptide(L)'
;MSISQFTLNLVEGSVSFSFSPQAARDLQSAIATLMESLKAVAAKTAGGKASPQKPMEYRYAGEVFFEVFCNPNIWPTPFAAKVLITVRDDRLRVTTEAELSRLRDDLAQYLEQVG
;
A
#
# COMPACT_ATOMS: atom_id res chain seq x y z
N MET A 1 9.02 6.97 24.82
CA MET A 1 9.33 6.47 23.46
C MET A 1 8.64 7.40 22.49
N SER A 2 9.33 7.93 21.48
CA SER A 2 8.71 8.81 20.49
C SER A 2 7.72 7.99 19.66
N ILE A 3 6.44 8.36 19.68
CA ILE A 3 5.43 7.74 18.83
C ILE A 3 5.75 8.17 17.40
N SER A 4 6.34 7.25 16.63
CA SER A 4 6.71 7.55 15.24
C SER A 4 5.44 7.48 14.38
N GLN A 5 5.03 8.62 13.84
CA GLN A 5 3.85 8.70 13.00
C GLN A 5 4.18 8.31 11.56
N PHE A 6 3.37 7.43 10.99
CA PHE A 6 3.41 7.17 9.56
C PHE A 6 2.52 8.19 8.85
N THR A 7 3.09 8.91 7.89
CA THR A 7 2.37 9.94 7.11
C THR A 7 2.19 9.45 5.69
N LEU A 8 0.94 9.29 5.27
CA LEU A 8 0.56 9.01 3.90
C LEU A 8 0.30 10.32 3.17
N ASN A 9 1.07 10.57 2.13
CA ASN A 9 0.88 11.71 1.25
C ASN A 9 -0.06 11.33 0.11
N LEU A 10 -1.25 11.92 0.11
CA LEU A 10 -2.30 11.66 -0.87
C LEU A 10 -2.18 12.64 -2.05
N VAL A 11 -3.00 12.45 -3.09
CA VAL A 11 -3.09 13.41 -4.20
C VAL A 11 -3.49 14.80 -3.67
N GLU A 12 -4.39 14.83 -2.70
CA GLU A 12 -4.82 16.04 -2.01
C GLU A 12 -4.65 15.85 -0.50
N GLY A 13 -3.62 16.48 0.06
CA GLY A 13 -3.34 16.47 1.49
C GLY A 13 -2.58 15.23 1.99
N SER A 14 -2.66 14.99 3.29
CA SER A 14 -1.96 13.88 3.95
C SER A 14 -2.74 13.38 5.16
N VAL A 15 -2.47 12.14 5.54
CA VAL A 15 -3.01 11.51 6.76
C VAL A 15 -1.85 10.94 7.56
N SER A 16 -1.73 11.36 8.81
CA SER A 16 -0.71 10.88 9.74
C SER A 16 -1.34 10.09 10.88
N PHE A 17 -0.77 8.94 11.23
CA PHE A 17 -1.28 8.09 12.30
C PHE A 17 -0.19 7.27 12.97
N SER A 18 -0.49 6.79 14.19
CA SER A 18 0.37 5.84 14.91
C SER A 18 0.50 4.55 14.11
N PHE A 19 1.73 4.18 13.78
CA PHE A 19 2.01 2.92 13.08
C PHE A 19 3.21 2.25 13.71
N SER A 20 3.24 0.92 13.68
CA SER A 20 4.37 0.18 14.27
C SER A 20 5.46 -0.10 13.24
N PRO A 21 6.75 -0.03 13.60
CA PRO A 21 7.85 -0.38 12.70
C PRO A 21 7.75 -1.81 12.15
N GLN A 22 7.20 -2.75 12.95
CA GLN A 22 7.00 -4.12 12.50
C GLN A 22 5.90 -4.20 11.44
N ALA A 23 4.75 -3.57 11.68
CA ALA A 23 3.67 -3.51 10.69
C ALA A 23 4.13 -2.84 9.39
N ALA A 24 4.99 -1.82 9.47
CA ALA A 24 5.59 -1.19 8.29
C ALA A 24 6.46 -2.14 7.48
N ARG A 25 7.28 -3.00 8.12
CA ARG A 25 8.04 -4.05 7.43
C ARG A 25 7.13 -5.10 6.81
N ASP A 26 6.05 -5.47 7.49
CA ASP A 26 5.07 -6.42 6.96
C ASP A 26 4.35 -5.83 5.73
N LEU A 27 3.99 -4.53 5.76
CA LEU A 27 3.45 -3.81 4.61
C LEU A 27 4.47 -3.74 3.46
N GLN A 28 5.74 -3.49 3.75
CA GLN A 28 6.81 -3.43 2.75
C GLN A 28 6.93 -4.77 2.01
N SER A 29 6.86 -5.89 2.74
CA SER A 29 6.84 -7.23 2.17
C SER A 29 5.61 -7.47 1.28
N ALA A 30 4.42 -7.08 1.75
CA ALA A 30 3.19 -7.19 0.96
C ALA A 30 3.25 -6.37 -0.34
N ILE A 31 3.79 -5.15 -0.28
CA ILE A 31 4.01 -4.30 -1.46
C ILE A 31 5.03 -4.94 -2.43
N ALA A 32 6.09 -5.57 -1.92
CA ALA A 32 7.05 -6.28 -2.77
C ALA A 32 6.40 -7.42 -3.54
N THR A 33 5.58 -8.26 -2.87
CA THR A 33 4.80 -9.31 -3.54
C THR A 33 3.81 -8.73 -4.55
N LEU A 34 3.12 -7.63 -4.23
CA LEU A 34 2.23 -6.96 -5.17
C LEU A 34 2.96 -6.49 -6.43
N MET A 35 4.18 -5.95 -6.28
CA MET A 35 5.00 -5.52 -7.42
C MET A 35 5.36 -6.69 -8.33
N GLU A 36 5.64 -7.87 -7.78
CA GLU A 36 5.86 -9.10 -8.57
C GLU A 36 4.60 -9.52 -9.32
N SER A 37 3.43 -9.49 -8.65
CA SER A 37 2.14 -9.77 -9.30
C SER A 37 1.84 -8.79 -10.43
N LEU A 38 2.08 -7.49 -10.22
CA LEU A 38 1.89 -6.45 -11.25
C LEU A 38 2.83 -6.67 -12.45
N LYS A 39 4.09 -7.05 -12.21
CA LYS A 39 5.04 -7.40 -13.28
C LYS A 39 4.57 -8.62 -14.06
N ALA A 40 4.07 -9.65 -13.38
CA ALA A 40 3.53 -10.86 -14.04
C ALA A 40 2.32 -10.54 -14.92
N VAL A 41 1.44 -9.62 -14.48
CA VAL A 41 0.30 -9.15 -15.28
C VAL A 41 0.76 -8.28 -16.46
N ALA A 42 1.81 -7.48 -16.30
CA ALA A 42 2.31 -6.57 -17.33
C ALA A 42 3.17 -7.25 -18.41
N ALA A 43 3.86 -8.35 -18.08
CA ALA A 43 4.73 -9.10 -18.99
C ALA A 43 3.98 -9.86 -20.11
N LYS A 44 2.70 -9.57 -20.34
CA LYS A 44 1.88 -10.14 -21.41
C LYS A 44 2.48 -9.78 -22.77
N THR A 45 2.86 -10.79 -23.55
CA THR A 45 3.00 -10.69 -25.00
C THR A 45 1.63 -10.80 -25.67
N ALA A 46 1.46 -10.13 -26.81
CA ALA A 46 0.22 -10.14 -27.58
C ALA A 46 -0.19 -11.58 -27.93
N GLY A 47 -1.22 -12.12 -27.25
CA GLY A 47 -1.84 -13.42 -27.56
C GLY A 47 -2.03 -14.40 -26.38
N GLY A 48 -1.38 -14.19 -25.23
CA GLY A 48 -1.54 -15.08 -24.06
C GLY A 48 -2.54 -14.58 -23.01
N LYS A 49 -3.52 -15.40 -22.62
CA LYS A 49 -4.35 -15.12 -21.43
C LYS A 49 -3.47 -15.27 -20.17
N ALA A 50 -3.18 -14.16 -19.49
CA ALA A 50 -2.50 -14.24 -18.19
C ALA A 50 -3.44 -14.88 -17.15
N SER A 51 -2.88 -15.77 -16.32
CA SER A 51 -3.56 -16.25 -15.12
C SER A 51 -3.80 -15.07 -14.18
N PRO A 52 -5.07 -14.80 -13.80
CA PRO A 52 -5.39 -13.73 -12.87
C PRO A 52 -4.58 -13.86 -11.58
N GLN A 53 -3.96 -12.76 -11.16
CA GLN A 53 -3.25 -12.68 -9.89
C GLN A 53 -4.23 -12.39 -8.76
N LYS A 54 -3.95 -12.92 -7.56
CA LYS A 54 -4.80 -12.66 -6.39
C LYS A 54 -4.71 -11.18 -6.00
N PRO A 55 -5.82 -10.49 -5.65
CA PRO A 55 -5.75 -9.17 -5.04
C PRO A 55 -4.93 -9.18 -3.74
N MET A 56 -4.17 -8.11 -3.53
CA MET A 56 -3.51 -7.83 -2.25
C MET A 56 -4.52 -7.22 -1.30
N GLU A 57 -4.56 -7.72 -0.07
CA GLU A 57 -5.29 -7.14 1.05
C GLU A 57 -4.39 -7.22 2.28
N TYR A 58 -3.77 -6.09 2.62
CA TYR A 58 -3.00 -5.93 3.85
C TYR A 58 -3.89 -5.29 4.91
N ARG A 59 -3.92 -5.86 6.11
CA ARG A 59 -4.68 -5.34 7.25
C ARG A 59 -3.81 -5.25 8.49
N TYR A 60 -3.84 -4.08 9.12
CA TYR A 60 -3.29 -3.82 10.44
C TYR A 60 -4.41 -3.37 11.36
N ALA A 61 -4.60 -4.09 12.46
CA ALA A 61 -5.61 -3.79 13.48
C ALA A 61 -4.90 -3.46 14.81
N GLY A 62 -4.33 -2.26 14.88
CA GLY A 62 -3.70 -1.72 16.09
C GLY A 62 -4.55 -0.63 16.73
N GLU A 63 -3.90 0.44 17.24
CA GLU A 63 -4.60 1.63 17.74
C GLU A 63 -5.46 2.30 16.67
N VAL A 64 -4.97 2.26 15.42
CA VAL A 64 -5.76 2.58 14.24
C VAL A 64 -5.90 1.33 13.38
N PHE A 65 -7.05 1.22 12.73
CA PHE A 65 -7.23 0.25 11.66
C PHE A 65 -6.66 0.83 10.36
N PHE A 66 -5.74 0.10 9.75
CA PHE A 66 -5.14 0.46 8.48
C PHE A 66 -5.24 -0.71 7.50
N GLU A 67 -5.81 -0.46 6.33
CA GLU A 67 -5.98 -1.45 5.26
C GLU A 67 -5.44 -0.89 3.95
N VAL A 68 -4.77 -1.74 3.19
CA VAL A 68 -4.34 -1.46 1.81
C VAL A 68 -4.82 -2.58 0.91
N PHE A 69 -5.63 -2.20 -0.09
CA PHE A 69 -6.15 -3.12 -1.09
C PHE A 69 -5.65 -2.76 -2.48
N CYS A 70 -5.29 -3.78 -3.28
CA CYS A 70 -4.97 -3.60 -4.69
C CYS A 70 -5.32 -4.84 -5.51
N ASN A 71 -6.04 -4.63 -6.62
CA ASN A 71 -6.22 -5.68 -7.63
C ASN A 71 -5.17 -5.51 -8.75
N PRO A 72 -4.15 -6.38 -8.84
CA PRO A 72 -3.12 -6.25 -9.87
C PRO A 72 -3.63 -6.47 -11.30
N ASN A 73 -4.79 -7.09 -11.48
CA ASN A 73 -5.31 -7.45 -12.81
C ASN A 73 -5.88 -6.27 -13.61
N ILE A 74 -6.24 -5.17 -12.94
CA ILE A 74 -6.87 -3.99 -13.57
C ILE A 74 -5.85 -2.94 -14.01
N TRP A 75 -4.57 -3.13 -13.68
CA TRP A 75 -3.51 -2.17 -13.97
C TRP A 75 -2.66 -2.61 -15.16
N PRO A 76 -2.32 -1.70 -16.09
CA PRO A 76 -1.51 -2.04 -17.26
C PRO A 76 -0.03 -2.22 -16.91
N THR A 77 0.47 -1.47 -15.92
CA THR A 77 1.86 -1.54 -15.44
C THR A 77 1.93 -1.29 -13.93
N PRO A 78 3.01 -1.71 -13.24
CA PRO A 78 3.18 -1.41 -11.82
C PRO A 78 3.22 0.09 -11.51
N PHE A 79 3.73 0.92 -12.43
CA PHE A 79 3.87 2.37 -12.24
C PHE A 79 2.54 3.12 -12.38
N ALA A 80 1.56 2.53 -13.07
CA ALA A 80 0.22 3.10 -13.18
C ALA A 80 -0.70 2.65 -12.04
N ALA A 81 -0.25 1.74 -11.16
CA ALA A 81 -1.09 1.12 -10.16
C ALA A 81 -1.43 2.08 -9.01
N LYS A 82 -2.71 2.12 -8.67
CA LYS A 82 -3.20 2.72 -7.43
C LYS A 82 -3.64 1.65 -6.44
N VAL A 83 -3.61 2.02 -5.18
CA VAL A 83 -4.09 1.20 -4.06
C VAL A 83 -5.20 1.94 -3.33
N LEU A 84 -6.20 1.20 -2.89
CA LEU A 84 -7.24 1.71 -2.02
C LEU A 84 -6.77 1.60 -0.58
N ILE A 85 -6.64 2.74 0.08
CA ILE A 85 -6.21 2.84 1.47
C ILE A 85 -7.42 3.15 2.34
N THR A 86 -7.55 2.44 3.45
CA THR A 86 -8.48 2.82 4.52
C THR A 86 -7.72 3.02 5.83
N VAL A 87 -7.86 4.20 6.41
CA VAL A 87 -7.44 4.50 7.79
C VAL A 87 -8.71 4.75 8.60
N ARG A 88 -8.86 4.08 9.72
CA ARG A 88 -10.05 4.19 10.56
C ARG A 88 -9.70 4.13 12.04
N ASP A 89 -10.32 5.02 12.81
CA ASP A 89 -10.40 4.94 14.27
C ASP A 89 -11.88 4.92 14.72
N ASP A 90 -12.14 5.26 15.97
CA ASP A 90 -13.47 5.27 16.56
C ASP A 90 -14.36 6.44 16.07
N ARG A 91 -13.76 7.48 15.49
CA ARG A 91 -14.43 8.75 15.15
C ARG A 91 -14.40 9.07 13.66
N LEU A 92 -13.37 8.63 12.96
CA LEU A 92 -13.09 8.97 11.58
C LEU A 92 -12.75 7.72 10.78
N ARG A 93 -13.26 7.67 9.55
CA ARG A 93 -12.84 6.74 8.51
C ARG A 93 -12.47 7.54 7.27
N VAL A 94 -11.24 7.39 6.83
CA VAL A 94 -10.76 7.90 5.54
C VAL A 94 -10.52 6.70 4.64
N THR A 95 -11.23 6.65 3.52
CA THR A 95 -10.97 5.67 2.46
C THR A 95 -10.67 6.44 1.18
N THR A 96 -9.49 6.22 0.60
CA THR A 96 -9.00 7.01 -0.54
C THR A 96 -8.05 6.18 -1.40
N GLU A 97 -7.87 6.59 -2.66
CA GLU A 97 -6.87 6.02 -3.54
C GLU A 97 -5.54 6.76 -3.40
N ALA A 98 -4.44 6.02 -3.45
CA ALA A 98 -3.09 6.58 -3.55
C ALA A 98 -2.29 5.84 -4.62
N GLU A 99 -1.31 6.52 -5.21
CA GLU A 99 -0.35 5.88 -6.11
C GLU A 99 0.51 4.87 -5.34
N LEU A 100 0.72 3.68 -5.90
CA LEU A 100 1.53 2.64 -5.27
C LEU A 100 2.99 3.10 -5.06
N SER A 101 3.53 3.85 -6.02
CA SER A 101 4.84 4.51 -5.92
C SER A 101 4.92 5.40 -4.69
N ARG A 102 3.93 6.29 -4.52
CA ARG A 102 3.86 7.22 -3.39
C ARG A 102 3.80 6.50 -2.05
N LEU A 103 2.93 5.49 -1.92
CA LEU A 103 2.86 4.68 -0.70
C LEU A 103 4.21 4.02 -0.37
N ARG A 104 4.91 3.50 -1.38
CA ARG A 104 6.21 2.87 -1.18
C ARG A 104 7.27 3.86 -0.71
N ASP A 105 7.28 5.06 -1.27
CA ASP A 105 8.24 6.11 -0.92
C ASP A 105 7.97 6.63 0.51
N ASP A 106 6.70 6.88 0.85
CA ASP A 106 6.29 7.26 2.21
C ASP A 106 6.68 6.18 3.24
N LEU A 107 6.48 4.91 2.90
CA LEU A 107 6.82 3.78 3.77
C LEU A 107 8.33 3.64 3.96
N ALA A 108 9.13 3.84 2.90
CA ALA A 108 10.58 3.82 2.97
C ALA A 108 11.09 4.94 3.90
N GLN A 109 10.57 6.16 3.72
CA GLN A 109 10.91 7.30 4.58
C GLN A 109 10.56 7.03 6.05
N TYR A 110 9.40 6.44 6.32
CA TYR A 110 9.02 6.06 7.69
C TYR A 110 9.98 5.02 8.28
N LEU A 111 10.33 3.98 7.52
CA LEU A 111 11.25 2.93 7.96
C LEU A 111 12.67 3.45 8.24
N GLU A 112 13.15 4.45 7.49
CA GLU A 112 14.42 5.13 7.76
C GLU A 112 14.40 5.93 9.07
N GLN A 113 13.25 6.49 9.45
CA GLN A 113 13.12 7.28 10.69
C GLN A 113 13.06 6.41 11.95
N VAL A 114 12.55 5.19 11.83
CA VAL A 114 12.35 4.25 12.95
C VAL A 114 13.40 3.13 13.01
N GLY A 115 14.32 3.11 12.04
CA GLY A 115 15.41 2.15 11.90
C GLY A 115 16.65 2.48 12.70
#